data_AF-A0A059KV23-F1
#
_entry.id   AF-A0A059KV23-F1
#
_cell.length_a   1.000
_cell.length_b   1.000
_cell.length_c   1.000
_cell.angle_alpha   90.00
_cell.angle_beta   90.00
_cell.angle_gamma   90.00
#
_symmetry.space_group_name_H-M   'P 1'
#
loop_
_entity.id
_entity.type
_entity.pdbx_description
1 polymer ?
#
loop_
_entity_poly.entity_id
_entity_poly.type
_entity_poly.pdbx_seq_one_letter_code
_entity_poly.pdbx_strand_id
1 'polypeptide(L)'
;MTVDPLDLEDTSDWLGCPTELETITHYKLMLENEVQELTSQLRKAREDIFGLVQMNSQLSSEKTSLSRELKKALEDVGRLNTETSERDRTIYSLRMIEAQRDNLLRERNERYLQSLNERLP
;
A
#
# COMPACT_ATOMS: atom_id res chain seq x y z
N MET A 1 41.06 77.81 35.55
CA MET A 1 41.32 76.38 35.29
C MET A 1 41.27 76.19 33.79
N THR A 2 42.41 75.90 33.17
CA THR A 2 42.53 75.64 31.72
C THR A 2 42.24 74.15 31.51
N VAL A 3 41.14 73.84 30.83
CA VAL A 3 40.77 72.46 30.47
C VAL A 3 41.72 71.99 29.37
N ASP A 4 42.30 70.80 29.53
CA ASP A 4 43.28 70.23 28.60
C ASP A 4 42.57 69.87 27.27
N PRO A 5 43.03 70.31 26.08
CA PRO A 5 42.35 70.08 24.81
C PRO A 5 42.14 68.61 24.38
N LEU A 6 42.61 67.64 25.17
CA LEU A 6 42.46 66.21 24.93
C LEU A 6 41.45 65.52 25.88
N ASP A 7 40.86 66.24 26.85
CA ASP A 7 39.72 65.75 27.63
C ASP A 7 38.46 65.81 26.75
N LEU A 8 38.27 64.79 25.92
CA LEU A 8 36.99 64.56 25.25
C LEU A 8 35.96 64.13 26.31
N GLU A 9 34.82 64.82 26.33
CA GLU A 9 33.67 64.46 27.14
C GLU A 9 33.21 63.04 26.74
N ASP A 10 32.99 62.17 27.73
CA ASP A 10 32.51 60.81 27.48
C ASP A 10 31.06 60.86 26.99
N THR A 11 30.87 60.85 25.67
CA THR A 11 29.55 60.93 25.03
C THR A 11 28.88 59.56 24.86
N SER A 12 29.36 58.50 25.53
CA SER A 12 28.82 57.15 25.41
C SER A 12 27.31 57.08 25.72
N ASP A 13 26.84 57.92 26.65
CA ASP A 13 25.42 58.04 27.02
C ASP A 13 24.57 58.86 26.04
N TRP A 14 25.17 59.66 25.15
CA TRP A 14 24.43 60.58 24.27
C TRP A 14 23.60 59.84 23.20
N LEU A 15 24.09 58.69 22.75
CA LEU A 15 23.41 57.90 21.72
C LEU A 15 22.37 56.91 22.28
N GLY A 16 22.24 56.82 23.62
CA GLY A 16 21.38 55.83 24.25
C GLY A 16 21.76 54.40 23.85
N CYS A 17 23.06 54.16 23.62
CA CYS A 17 23.57 52.84 23.28
C CYS A 17 23.26 51.88 24.43
N PRO A 18 22.68 50.69 24.15
CA PRO A 18 22.41 49.72 25.19
C PRO A 18 23.70 49.41 25.96
N THR A 19 23.60 49.38 27.27
CA THR A 19 24.72 48.94 28.11
C THR A 19 25.06 47.49 27.79
N GLU A 20 26.29 47.07 28.08
CA GLU A 20 26.69 45.67 27.92
C GLU A 20 25.76 44.72 28.70
N LEU A 21 25.31 45.14 29.89
CA LEU A 21 24.38 44.38 30.71
C LEU A 21 23.01 44.23 30.05
N GLU A 22 22.47 45.30 29.46
CA GLU A 22 21.21 45.25 28.71
C GLU A 22 21.32 44.36 27.48
N THR A 23 22.44 44.44 26.77
CA THR A 23 22.73 43.60 25.59
C THR A 23 22.81 42.12 25.98
N ILE A 24 23.53 41.80 27.06
CA ILE A 24 23.63 40.43 27.57
C ILE A 24 22.27 39.91 28.05
N THR A 25 21.49 40.75 28.74
CA THR A 25 20.14 40.41 29.20
C THR A 25 19.22 40.10 28.02
N HIS A 26 19.26 40.93 26.99
CA HIS A 26 18.48 40.71 25.77
C HIS A 26 18.88 39.42 25.06
N TYR A 27 20.18 39.18 24.90
CA TYR A 27 20.69 37.96 24.27
C TYR A 27 20.29 36.70 25.05
N LYS A 28 20.36 36.75 26.38
CA LYS A 28 19.88 35.67 27.25
C LYS A 28 18.40 35.36 26.98
N LEU A 29 17.54 36.38 26.93
CA LEU A 29 16.11 36.19 26.65
C LEU A 29 15.86 35.60 25.25
N MET A 30 16.61 36.04 24.24
CA MET A 30 16.51 35.45 22.90
C MET A 30 16.90 33.97 22.90
N LEU A 31 18.00 33.61 23.57
CA LEU A 31 18.44 32.22 23.66
C LEU A 31 17.44 31.36 24.44
N GLU A 32 16.87 31.87 25.53
CA GLU A 32 15.84 31.17 26.29
C GLU A 32 14.60 30.90 25.42
N ASN A 33 14.17 31.87 24.62
CA ASN A 33 13.05 31.71 23.69
C ASN A 33 13.37 30.68 22.59
N GLU A 34 14.55 30.75 21.98
CA GLU A 34 14.97 29.81 20.93
C GLU A 34 15.05 28.37 21.45
N VAL A 35 15.60 28.18 22.66
CA VAL A 35 15.66 26.87 23.30
C VAL A 35 14.26 26.33 23.58
N GLN A 36 13.32 27.17 24.02
CA GLN A 36 11.93 26.77 24.24
C GLN A 36 11.25 26.35 22.93
N GLU A 37 11.43 27.12 21.87
CA GLU A 37 10.86 26.85 20.56
C GLU A 37 11.42 25.54 19.96
N LEU A 38 12.74 25.36 19.97
CA LEU A 38 13.38 24.12 19.52
C LEU A 38 12.93 22.90 20.34
N THR A 39 12.73 23.07 21.64
CA THR A 39 12.20 22.01 22.51
C THR A 39 10.77 21.64 22.14
N SER A 40 9.93 22.63 21.82
CA SER A 40 8.56 22.42 21.34
C SER A 40 8.53 21.67 20.01
N GLN A 41 9.33 22.12 19.04
CA GLN A 41 9.45 21.47 17.73
C GLN A 41 9.96 20.04 17.85
N LEU A 42 10.95 19.79 18.71
CA LEU A 42 11.49 18.44 18.94
C LEU A 42 10.43 17.51 19.55
N ARG A 43 9.59 17.99 20.47
CA ARG A 43 8.50 17.19 21.05
C ARG A 43 7.49 16.82 19.96
N LYS A 44 7.04 17.80 19.17
CA LYS A 44 6.12 17.57 18.06
C LYS A 44 6.68 16.58 17.03
N ALA A 45 7.93 16.76 16.62
CA ALA A 45 8.58 15.84 15.69
C ALA A 45 8.68 14.42 16.23
N ARG A 46 8.92 14.25 17.55
CA ARG A 46 8.92 12.92 18.20
C ARG A 46 7.53 12.29 18.19
N GLU A 47 6.48 13.06 18.45
CA GLU A 47 5.09 12.59 18.39
C GLU A 47 4.72 12.18 16.95
N ASP A 48 5.06 13.00 15.96
CA ASP A 48 4.81 12.72 14.54
C ASP A 48 5.53 11.43 14.09
N ILE A 49 6.83 11.28 14.45
CA ILE A 49 7.60 10.07 14.14
C ILE A 49 6.96 8.84 14.79
N PHE A 50 6.54 8.94 16.06
CA PHE A 50 5.88 7.83 16.74
C PHE A 50 4.58 7.43 16.03
N GLY A 51 3.76 8.41 15.64
CA GLY A 51 2.53 8.18 14.87
C GLY A 51 2.82 7.50 13.53
N LEU A 52 3.85 7.96 12.80
CA LEU A 52 4.27 7.35 11.53
C LEU A 52 4.75 5.90 11.71
N VAL A 53 5.51 5.61 12.76
CA VAL A 53 5.97 4.24 13.06
C VAL A 53 4.79 3.32 13.37
N GLN A 54 3.82 3.79 14.16
CA GLN A 54 2.61 3.02 14.47
C GLN A 54 1.79 2.74 13.22
N MET A 55 1.55 3.75 12.38
CA MET A 55 0.83 3.60 11.12
C MET A 55 1.55 2.64 10.16
N ASN A 56 2.88 2.74 10.05
CA ASN A 56 3.66 1.84 9.22
C ASN A 56 3.56 0.38 9.70
N SER A 57 3.61 0.16 11.01
CA SER A 57 3.41 -1.17 11.61
C SER A 57 2.04 -1.75 11.26
N GLN A 58 0.98 -0.94 11.36
CA GLN A 58 -0.39 -1.36 10.98
C GLN A 58 -0.48 -1.72 9.50
N LEU A 59 -0.04 -0.81 8.61
CA LEU A 59 -0.04 -1.04 7.16
C LEU A 59 0.77 -2.26 6.75
N SER A 60 1.92 -2.50 7.41
CA SER A 60 2.73 -3.69 7.18
C SER A 60 1.96 -4.96 7.54
N SER A 61 1.27 -4.98 8.69
CA SER A 61 0.47 -6.13 9.13
C SER A 61 -0.70 -6.40 8.18
N GLU A 62 -1.44 -5.37 7.76
CA GLU A 62 -2.54 -5.46 6.79
C GLU A 62 -2.04 -5.98 5.44
N LYS A 63 -0.92 -5.44 4.94
CA LYS A 63 -0.27 -5.93 3.71
C LYS A 63 0.03 -7.41 3.80
N THR A 64 0.55 -7.89 4.94
CA THR A 64 0.81 -9.33 5.11
C THR A 64 -0.48 -10.16 5.10
N SER A 65 -1.58 -9.66 5.69
CA SER A 65 -2.88 -10.34 5.67
C SER A 65 -3.42 -10.46 4.25
N LEU A 66 -3.51 -9.32 3.56
CA LEU A 66 -3.99 -9.26 2.19
C LEU A 66 -3.14 -10.10 1.24
N SER A 67 -1.82 -10.14 1.45
CA SER A 67 -0.94 -10.99 0.64
C SER A 67 -1.22 -12.49 0.85
N ARG A 68 -1.55 -12.91 2.08
CA ARG A 68 -1.95 -14.31 2.35
C ARG A 68 -3.30 -14.64 1.71
N GLU A 69 -4.26 -13.73 1.82
CA GLU A 69 -5.60 -13.90 1.23
C GLU A 69 -5.53 -13.98 -0.30
N LEU A 70 -4.74 -13.10 -0.92
CA LEU A 70 -4.50 -13.11 -2.37
C LEU A 70 -3.86 -14.43 -2.81
N LYS A 71 -2.85 -14.92 -2.08
CA LYS A 71 -2.21 -16.21 -2.38
C LYS A 71 -3.22 -17.35 -2.33
N LYS A 72 -4.05 -17.40 -1.28
CA LYS A 72 -5.10 -18.41 -1.14
C LYS A 72 -6.11 -18.34 -2.28
N ALA A 73 -6.55 -17.14 -2.64
CA ALA A 73 -7.47 -16.95 -3.76
C ALA A 73 -6.88 -17.44 -5.09
N LEU A 74 -5.58 -17.19 -5.33
CA LEU A 74 -4.88 -17.70 -6.52
C LEU A 74 -4.78 -19.23 -6.53
N GLU A 75 -4.50 -19.85 -5.38
CA GLU A 75 -4.49 -21.31 -5.22
C GLU A 75 -5.89 -21.90 -5.50
N ASP A 76 -6.95 -21.29 -4.98
CA ASP A 76 -8.33 -21.71 -5.21
C ASP A 76 -8.73 -21.59 -6.70
N VAL A 77 -8.36 -20.49 -7.36
CA VAL A 77 -8.58 -20.32 -8.81
C VAL A 77 -7.83 -21.40 -9.60
N GLY A 78 -6.57 -21.68 -9.23
CA GLY A 78 -5.79 -22.75 -9.85
C GLY A 78 -6.47 -24.11 -9.74
N ARG A 79 -6.92 -24.47 -8.53
CA ARG A 79 -7.66 -25.71 -8.28
C ARG A 79 -8.97 -25.77 -9.06
N LEU A 80 -9.76 -24.70 -9.07
CA LEU A 80 -11.03 -24.67 -9.81
C LEU A 80 -10.81 -24.80 -11.32
N ASN A 81 -9.73 -24.25 -11.87
CA ASN A 81 -9.39 -24.38 -13.27
C ASN A 81 -9.02 -25.83 -13.65
N THR A 82 -8.24 -26.53 -12.82
CA THR A 82 -7.93 -27.96 -13.06
C THR A 82 -9.19 -28.80 -12.99
N GLU A 83 -10.00 -28.56 -11.96
CA GLU A 83 -11.29 -29.20 -11.75
C GLU A 83 -12.28 -28.98 -12.90
N THR A 84 -12.30 -27.78 -13.49
CA THR A 84 -13.13 -27.46 -14.64
C THR A 84 -12.62 -28.17 -15.89
N SER A 85 -11.31 -28.18 -16.10
CA SER A 85 -10.68 -28.88 -17.24
C SER A 85 -10.95 -30.39 -17.21
N GLU A 86 -10.93 -31.00 -16.02
CA GLU A 86 -11.28 -32.41 -15.85
C GLU A 86 -12.75 -32.67 -16.19
N ARG A 87 -13.66 -31.81 -15.72
CA ARG A 87 -15.09 -31.89 -16.06
C ARG A 87 -15.34 -31.71 -17.55
N ASP A 88 -14.61 -30.82 -18.21
CA ASP A 88 -14.74 -30.65 -19.66
C ASP A 88 -14.33 -31.92 -20.41
N ARG A 89 -13.23 -32.58 -19.99
CA ARG A 89 -12.80 -33.86 -20.58
C ARG A 89 -13.87 -34.95 -20.44
N THR A 90 -14.53 -35.04 -19.29
CA THR A 90 -15.60 -36.03 -19.09
C THR A 90 -16.84 -35.69 -19.93
N ILE A 91 -17.20 -34.41 -20.06
CA ILE A 91 -18.29 -33.99 -20.95
C ILE A 91 -17.97 -34.34 -22.41
N TYR A 92 -16.75 -34.09 -22.87
CA TYR A 92 -16.34 -34.43 -24.23
C TYR A 92 -16.39 -35.94 -24.49
N SER A 93 -15.92 -36.76 -23.55
CA SER A 93 -15.97 -38.22 -23.70
C SER A 93 -17.40 -38.75 -23.73
N LEU A 94 -18.28 -38.22 -22.88
CA LEU A 94 -19.71 -38.59 -22.89
C LEU A 94 -20.41 -38.19 -24.18
N ARG A 95 -20.14 -36.99 -24.71
CA ARG A 95 -20.66 -36.55 -26.02
C ARG A 95 -20.19 -37.45 -27.16
N MET A 96 -18.94 -37.91 -27.10
CA MET A 96 -18.41 -38.85 -28.10
C MET A 96 -19.16 -40.19 -28.07
N ILE A 97 -19.41 -40.73 -26.86
CA ILE A 97 -20.17 -41.97 -26.68
C ILE A 97 -21.62 -41.79 -27.16
N GLU A 98 -22.23 -40.63 -26.88
CA GLU A 98 -23.58 -40.31 -27.36
C GLU A 98 -23.66 -40.31 -28.90
N ALA A 99 -22.72 -39.64 -29.56
CA ALA A 99 -22.66 -39.62 -31.02
C ALA A 99 -22.46 -41.02 -31.63
N GLN A 100 -21.62 -41.85 -31.00
CA GLN A 100 -21.42 -43.25 -31.41
C GLN A 100 -22.70 -44.07 -31.26
N ARG A 101 -23.38 -43.95 -30.11
CA ARG A 101 -24.68 -44.61 -29.86
C ARG A 101 -25.68 -44.26 -30.95
N ASP A 102 -25.79 -42.98 -31.30
CA ASP A 102 -26.77 -42.50 -32.26
C ASP A 102 -26.47 -42.98 -33.69
N ASN A 103 -25.19 -43.08 -34.06
CA ASN A 103 -24.79 -43.71 -35.33
C ASN A 103 -25.16 -45.20 -35.36
N LEU A 104 -24.84 -45.96 -34.30
CA LEU A 104 -25.16 -47.39 -34.22
C LEU A 104 -26.67 -47.64 -34.28
N LEU A 105 -27.47 -46.79 -33.63
CA LEU A 105 -28.94 -46.87 -33.71
C LEU A 105 -29.43 -46.60 -35.13
N ARG A 106 -28.86 -45.62 -35.84
CA ARG A 106 -29.18 -45.36 -37.25
C ARG A 106 -28.83 -46.54 -38.14
N GLU A 107 -27.60 -47.03 -38.08
CA GLU A 107 -27.15 -48.19 -38.87
C GLU A 107 -28.03 -49.43 -38.63
N ARG A 108 -28.38 -49.71 -37.35
CA ARG A 108 -29.27 -50.82 -37.01
C ARG A 108 -30.65 -50.66 -37.64
N ASN A 109 -31.21 -49.45 -37.60
CA ASN A 109 -32.53 -49.17 -38.16
C ASN A 109 -32.51 -49.30 -39.70
N GLU A 110 -31.45 -48.85 -40.37
CA GLU A 110 -31.27 -49.01 -41.82
C GLU A 110 -31.19 -50.48 -42.24
N ARG A 111 -30.39 -51.29 -41.52
CA ARG A 111 -30.32 -52.75 -41.75
C ARG A 111 -31.66 -53.43 -41.54
N TYR A 112 -32.42 -53.02 -40.53
CA TYR A 112 -33.75 -53.54 -40.27
C TYR A 112 -34.70 -53.24 -41.44
N LEU A 113 -34.69 -52.00 -41.96
CA LEU A 113 -35.48 -51.61 -43.13
C LEU A 113 -35.07 -52.37 -44.40
N GLN A 114 -33.78 -52.56 -44.64
CA GLN A 114 -33.29 -53.37 -45.77
C GLN A 114 -33.82 -54.81 -45.67
N SER A 115 -33.71 -55.43 -44.49
CA SER A 115 -34.20 -56.80 -44.28
C SER A 115 -35.71 -56.95 -44.44
N LEU A 116 -36.48 -55.89 -44.17
CA LEU A 116 -37.92 -55.85 -44.42
C LEU A 116 -38.21 -55.76 -45.92
N ASN A 117 -37.49 -54.91 -46.65
CA ASN A 117 -37.64 -54.76 -48.09
C ASN A 117 -37.28 -56.05 -48.84
N GLU A 118 -36.21 -56.76 -48.44
CA GLU A 118 -35.81 -58.04 -49.03
C GLU A 118 -36.82 -59.18 -48.77
N ARG A 119 -37.68 -59.04 -47.76
CA ARG A 119 -38.71 -60.03 -47.39
C ARG A 119 -40.09 -59.75 -47.99
N LEU A 120 -40.26 -58.61 -48.66
CA LEU A 120 -41.49 -58.29 -49.40
C LEU A 120 -41.32 -58.77 -50.87
N PRO A 121 -42.28 -59.55 -51.41
CA PRO A 121 -42.21 -60.12 -52.76
C PRO A 121 -42.36 -59.10 -53.88
#